data_AF-A0A9D0ZZK4-F1
#
_entry.id   AF-A0A9D0ZZK4-F1
#
_cell.length_a   1.000
_cell.length_b   1.000
_cell.length_c   1.000
_cell.angle_alpha   90.00
_cell.angle_beta   90.00
_cell.angle_gamma   90.00
#
_symmetry.space_group_name_H-M   'P 1'
#
loop_
_entity.id
_entity.type
_entity.pdbx_description
1 polymer ?
#
loop_
_entity_poly.entity_id
_entity_poly.type
_entity_poly.pdbx_seq_one_letter_code
_entity_poly.pdbx_strand_id
1 'polypeptide(L)'
;MAELTDAQIKAEEEFLRGMPPINIGAFLLPPIWGPAHGMWATIVYYPIWLFADNMFYAAYAERTPFSIGIAVVVFVTLLAITLAFARISQPLAAHRAVARGISKEAYLKRERVWAAACAVVGVVAIAAATYYNLAIRPTLGA
;
A
#
# COMPACT_ATOMS: atom_id res chain seq x y z
N MET A 1 -18.94 -20.71 5.01
CA MET A 1 -18.85 -19.36 5.61
C MET A 1 -19.58 -19.44 6.93
N ALA A 2 -18.90 -19.41 8.07
CA ALA A 2 -19.60 -19.34 9.35
C ALA A 2 -20.15 -17.90 9.49
N GLU A 3 -21.48 -17.76 9.56
CA GLU A 3 -22.09 -16.46 9.85
C GLU A 3 -21.68 -16.00 11.25
N LEU A 4 -21.20 -14.76 11.35
CA LEU A 4 -20.91 -14.15 12.65
C LEU A 4 -22.21 -13.94 13.39
N THR A 5 -22.20 -14.20 14.70
CA THR A 5 -23.35 -13.88 15.56
C THR A 5 -23.49 -12.37 15.73
N ASP A 6 -24.70 -11.85 15.96
CA ASP A 6 -24.94 -10.41 16.18
C ASP A 6 -24.07 -9.82 17.29
N ALA A 7 -23.78 -10.61 18.32
CA ALA A 7 -22.88 -10.21 19.41
C ALA A 7 -21.44 -10.01 18.94
N GLN A 8 -20.95 -10.84 18.01
CA GLN A 8 -19.62 -10.70 17.42
C GLN A 8 -19.55 -9.49 16.49
N ILE A 9 -20.59 -9.24 15.70
CA ILE A 9 -20.68 -8.06 14.83
C ILE A 9 -20.62 -6.79 15.68
N LYS A 10 -21.44 -6.71 16.74
CA LYS A 10 -21.46 -5.56 17.63
C LYS A 10 -20.11 -5.31 18.33
N ALA A 11 -19.45 -6.37 18.77
CA ALA A 11 -18.12 -6.28 19.38
C ALA A 11 -17.07 -5.76 18.38
N GLU A 12 -17.14 -6.21 17.11
CA GLU A 12 -16.25 -5.73 16.06
C GLU A 12 -16.54 -4.26 15.72
N GLU A 13 -17.81 -3.86 15.57
CA GLU A 13 -18.19 -2.48 15.33
C GLU A 13 -17.71 -1.54 16.45
N GLU A 14 -17.84 -1.97 17.71
CA GLU A 14 -17.34 -1.22 18.86
C GLU A 14 -15.81 -1.12 18.87
N PHE A 15 -15.12 -2.21 18.50
CA PHE A 15 -13.67 -2.22 18.36
C PHE A 15 -13.20 -1.24 17.27
N LEU A 16 -13.84 -1.28 16.09
CA LEU A 16 -13.50 -0.44 14.94
C LEU A 16 -13.95 1.01 15.09
N ARG A 17 -14.83 1.31 16.05
CA ARG A 17 -15.30 2.68 16.29
C ARG A 17 -14.14 3.64 16.52
N GLY A 18 -14.13 4.72 15.73
CA GLY A 18 -13.09 5.76 15.75
C GLY A 18 -11.80 5.42 15.00
N MET A 19 -11.71 4.25 14.37
CA MET A 19 -10.58 3.88 13.52
C MET A 19 -10.75 4.48 12.11
N PRO A 20 -9.68 5.02 11.49
CA PRO A 20 -9.77 5.46 10.11
C PRO A 20 -10.06 4.27 9.19
N PRO A 21 -10.92 4.45 8.17
CA PRO A 21 -11.33 3.37 7.27
C PRO A 21 -10.22 2.87 6.35
N ILE A 22 -9.15 3.64 6.20
CA ILE A 22 -7.98 3.34 5.34
C ILE A 22 -6.72 3.62 6.16
N ASN A 23 -5.78 2.68 6.13
CA ASN A 23 -4.45 2.92 6.68
C ASN A 23 -3.55 3.61 5.64
N ILE A 24 -3.11 4.83 5.94
CA ILE A 24 -2.28 5.62 5.03
C ILE A 24 -0.87 5.03 4.87
N GLY A 25 -0.26 4.50 5.95
CA GLY A 25 1.03 3.82 5.86
C GLY A 25 0.98 2.59 4.95
N ALA A 26 -0.06 1.77 5.13
CA ALA A 26 -0.34 0.60 4.30
C ALA A 26 -0.60 0.96 2.83
N PHE A 27 -1.26 2.08 2.57
CA PHE A 27 -1.55 2.56 1.22
C PHE A 27 -0.30 3.06 0.50
N LEU A 28 0.55 3.82 1.19
CA LEU A 28 1.71 4.48 0.58
C LEU A 28 2.90 3.53 0.43
N LEU A 29 3.16 2.69 1.43
CA LEU A 29 4.26 1.71 1.39
C LEU A 29 3.82 0.33 1.90
N PRO A 30 2.93 -0.37 1.17
CA PRO A 30 2.54 -1.75 1.46
C PRO A 30 3.71 -2.69 1.77
N PRO A 31 4.82 -2.73 0.99
CA PRO A 31 5.90 -3.70 1.22
C PRO A 31 6.77 -3.41 2.45
N ILE A 32 6.63 -2.24 3.08
CA ILE A 32 7.37 -1.87 4.30
C ILE A 32 6.44 -1.90 5.51
N TRP A 33 5.29 -1.25 5.39
CA TRP A 33 4.30 -1.22 6.47
C TRP A 33 3.72 -2.63 6.71
N GLY A 34 3.45 -3.39 5.66
CA GLY A 34 2.87 -4.73 5.76
C GLY A 34 3.70 -5.69 6.62
N PRO A 35 4.99 -5.91 6.32
CA PRO A 35 5.84 -6.82 7.11
C PRO A 35 6.04 -6.33 8.55
N ALA A 36 6.13 -5.02 8.78
CA ALA A 36 6.20 -4.45 10.13
C ALA A 36 4.97 -4.82 10.99
N HIS A 37 3.82 -5.06 10.34
CA HIS A 37 2.57 -5.50 10.98
C HIS A 37 2.32 -7.01 10.85
N GLY A 38 3.31 -7.78 10.36
CA GLY A 38 3.24 -9.24 10.24
C GLY A 38 2.60 -9.77 8.95
N MET A 39 2.40 -8.92 7.93
CA MET A 39 1.85 -9.29 6.63
C MET A 39 2.95 -9.46 5.58
N TRP A 40 3.82 -10.45 5.76
CA TRP A 40 5.00 -10.68 4.93
C TRP A 40 4.72 -10.86 3.44
N ALA A 41 3.54 -11.35 3.07
CA ALA A 41 3.13 -11.50 1.67
C ALA A 41 3.18 -10.17 0.88
N THR A 42 3.10 -9.03 1.56
CA THR A 42 3.20 -7.70 0.94
C THR A 42 4.57 -7.39 0.32
N ILE A 43 5.61 -8.20 0.56
CA ILE A 43 6.88 -8.12 -0.18
C ILE A 43 6.66 -8.28 -1.69
N VAL A 44 5.60 -8.99 -2.10
CA VAL A 44 5.22 -9.13 -3.52
C VAL A 44 4.94 -7.78 -4.22
N TYR A 45 4.72 -6.70 -3.46
CA TYR A 45 4.58 -5.37 -4.06
C TYR A 45 5.86 -4.91 -4.76
N TYR A 46 7.06 -5.35 -4.36
CA TYR A 46 8.29 -4.95 -5.05
C TYR A 46 8.32 -5.36 -6.52
N PRO A 47 8.12 -6.65 -6.89
CA PRO A 47 8.05 -7.03 -8.30
C PRO A 47 6.83 -6.42 -9.02
N ILE A 48 5.70 -6.23 -8.34
CA ILE A 48 4.52 -5.55 -8.92
C ILE A 48 4.83 -4.10 -9.26
N TRP A 49 5.51 -3.37 -8.37
CA TRP A 49 5.93 -2.00 -8.60
C TRP A 49 6.95 -1.90 -9.72
N LEU A 50 7.92 -2.82 -9.79
CA LEU A 50 8.86 -2.87 -10.90
C LEU A 50 8.15 -3.10 -12.24
N PHE A 51 7.16 -4.00 -12.28
CA PHE A 51 6.35 -4.21 -13.46
C PHE A 51 5.57 -2.95 -13.84
N ALA A 52 4.89 -2.30 -12.89
CA ALA A 52 4.13 -1.09 -13.13
C ALA A 52 5.02 0.07 -13.62
N ASP A 53 6.18 0.25 -13.00
CA ASP A 53 7.17 1.26 -13.37
C ASP A 53 7.64 1.09 -14.83
N ASN A 54 7.86 -0.15 -15.26
CA ASN A 54 8.19 -0.46 -16.66
C ASN A 54 7.05 -0.09 -17.63
N MET A 55 5.80 -0.35 -17.26
CA MET A 55 4.65 0.01 -18.10
C MET A 55 4.45 1.53 -18.18
N PHE A 56 4.67 2.25 -17.09
CA PHE A 56 4.64 3.72 -17.09
C PHE A 56 5.77 4.31 -17.93
N TYR A 57 6.97 3.77 -17.81
CA TYR A 57 8.10 4.17 -18.66
C TYR A 57 7.84 3.89 -20.14
N ALA A 58 7.29 2.72 -20.49
CA ALA A 58 6.93 2.39 -21.87
C ALA A 58 5.88 3.35 -22.45
N ALA A 59 4.89 3.77 -21.66
CA ALA A 59 3.93 4.80 -22.07
C ALA A 59 4.60 6.16 -22.33
N TYR A 60 5.59 6.54 -21.52
CA TYR A 60 6.36 7.77 -21.72
C TYR A 60 7.28 7.72 -22.96
N ALA A 61 7.98 6.61 -23.16
CA ALA A 61 8.96 6.44 -24.22
C ALA A 61 8.31 6.26 -25.59
N GLU A 62 7.36 5.33 -25.71
CA GLU A 62 6.77 4.93 -27.00
C GLU A 62 5.59 5.80 -27.41
N ARG A 63 4.83 6.34 -26.44
CA ARG A 63 3.68 7.23 -26.65
C ARG A 63 2.60 6.69 -27.60
N THR A 64 2.52 5.38 -27.75
CA THR A 64 1.47 4.74 -28.56
C THR A 64 0.16 4.62 -27.76
N PRO A 65 -1.01 4.61 -28.42
CA PRO A 65 -2.29 4.38 -27.73
C PRO A 65 -2.32 3.08 -26.93
N PHE A 66 -1.65 2.03 -27.42
CA PHE A 66 -1.55 0.74 -26.73
C PHE A 66 -0.74 0.86 -25.43
N SER A 67 0.48 1.42 -25.48
CA SER A 67 1.32 1.58 -24.29
C SER A 67 0.64 2.46 -23.23
N ILE A 68 -0.01 3.54 -23.64
CA ILE A 68 -0.78 4.41 -22.74
C ILE A 68 -1.96 3.65 -22.15
N GLY A 69 -2.71 2.89 -22.96
CA GLY A 69 -3.84 2.09 -22.50
C GLY A 69 -3.44 1.06 -21.45
N ILE A 70 -2.33 0.33 -21.66
CA ILE A 70 -1.80 -0.62 -20.68
C ILE A 70 -1.37 0.09 -19.40
N ALA A 71 -0.67 1.22 -19.49
CA ALA A 71 -0.26 1.99 -18.31
C ALA A 71 -1.48 2.44 -17.48
N VAL A 72 -2.55 2.91 -18.12
CA VAL A 72 -3.80 3.29 -17.42
C VAL A 72 -4.42 2.10 -16.71
N VAL A 73 -4.54 0.94 -17.39
CA VAL A 73 -5.09 -0.28 -16.77
C VAL A 73 -4.26 -0.69 -15.55
N VAL A 74 -2.94 -0.72 -15.69
CA VAL A 74 -2.02 -1.08 -14.60
C VAL A 74 -2.13 -0.10 -13.43
N PHE A 75 -2.21 1.20 -13.70
CA PHE A 75 -2.40 2.22 -12.67
C PHE A 75 -3.70 2.01 -11.89
N VAL A 76 -4.82 1.84 -12.59
CA VAL A 76 -6.14 1.66 -11.96
C VAL A 76 -6.19 0.37 -11.15
N THR A 77 -5.68 -0.74 -11.71
CA THR A 77 -5.65 -2.03 -11.00
C THR A 77 -4.76 -1.97 -9.77
N LEU A 78 -3.55 -1.40 -9.88
CA LEU A 78 -2.64 -1.26 -8.74
C LEU A 78 -3.25 -0.38 -7.65
N LEU A 79 -3.85 0.76 -8.02
CA LEU A 79 -4.52 1.65 -7.08
C LEU A 79 -5.67 0.95 -6.36
N ALA A 80 -6.53 0.24 -7.09
CA ALA A 80 -7.66 -0.48 -6.52
C ALA A 80 -7.22 -1.58 -5.54
N ILE A 81 -6.24 -2.40 -5.92
CA ILE A 81 -5.68 -3.45 -5.06
C ILE A 81 -5.05 -2.84 -3.80
N THR A 82 -4.31 -1.74 -3.95
CA THR A 82 -3.64 -1.08 -2.83
C THR A 82 -4.63 -0.44 -1.86
N LEU A 83 -5.70 0.20 -2.38
CA LEU A 83 -6.80 0.73 -1.55
C LEU A 83 -7.53 -0.39 -0.80
N ALA A 84 -7.85 -1.49 -1.49
CA ALA A 84 -8.48 -2.64 -0.86
C ALA A 84 -7.58 -3.22 0.25
N PHE A 85 -6.28 -3.38 -0.03
CA PHE A 85 -5.31 -3.81 0.96
C PHE A 85 -5.25 -2.86 2.16
N ALA A 86 -5.13 -1.55 1.94
CA ALA A 86 -5.04 -0.55 3.00
C ALA A 86 -6.30 -0.49 3.88
N ARG A 87 -7.46 -0.82 3.32
CA ARG A 87 -8.73 -0.92 4.05
C ARG A 87 -8.85 -2.22 4.85
N ILE A 88 -8.52 -3.37 4.25
CA ILE A 88 -8.64 -4.69 4.88
C ILE A 88 -7.54 -4.91 5.94
N SER A 89 -6.33 -4.42 5.69
CA SER A 89 -5.19 -4.62 6.58
C SER A 89 -5.28 -3.82 7.87
N GLN A 90 -6.01 -2.70 7.87
CA GLN A 90 -6.16 -1.82 9.04
C GLN A 90 -6.77 -2.54 10.27
N PRO A 91 -7.95 -3.18 10.18
CA PRO A 91 -8.50 -3.94 11.30
C PRO A 91 -7.63 -5.15 11.66
N LEU A 92 -7.07 -5.85 10.66
CA LEU A 92 -6.21 -7.02 10.90
C LEU A 92 -4.95 -6.66 11.70
N ALA A 93 -4.29 -5.56 11.36
CA ALA A 93 -3.13 -5.06 12.07
C ALA A 93 -3.48 -4.60 13.48
N ALA A 94 -4.62 -3.92 13.66
CA ALA A 94 -5.10 -3.49 14.97
C ALA A 94 -5.39 -4.68 15.90
N HIS A 95 -6.10 -5.71 15.41
CA HIS A 95 -6.37 -6.94 16.17
C HIS A 95 -5.07 -7.66 16.56
N ARG A 96 -4.10 -7.76 15.64
CA ARG A 96 -2.78 -8.33 15.98
C ARG A 96 -2.04 -7.51 17.03
N ALA A 97 -2.13 -6.18 16.98
CA ALA A 97 -1.48 -5.32 17.97
C ALA A 97 -2.09 -5.54 19.37
N VAL A 98 -3.43 -5.61 19.45
CA VAL A 98 -4.15 -5.88 20.70
C VAL A 98 -3.87 -7.27 21.23
N ALA A 99 -3.83 -8.28 20.36
CA ALA A 99 -3.43 -9.64 20.75
C ALA A 99 -2.00 -9.72 21.32
N ARG A 100 -1.15 -8.73 21.02
CA ARG A 100 0.22 -8.58 21.56
C ARG A 100 0.30 -7.63 22.77
N GLY A 101 -0.85 -7.24 23.34
CA GLY A 101 -0.92 -6.37 24.52
C GLY A 101 -0.78 -4.88 24.24
N ILE A 102 -0.84 -4.44 22.98
CA ILE A 102 -0.80 -3.01 22.62
C ILE A 102 -2.24 -2.47 22.58
N SER A 103 -2.54 -1.41 23.33
CA SER A 103 -3.87 -0.80 23.28
C SER A 103 -4.20 -0.20 21.91
N LYS A 104 -5.49 -0.14 21.57
CA LYS A 104 -5.98 0.46 20.31
C LYS A 104 -5.46 1.89 20.12
N GLU A 105 -5.47 2.69 21.18
CA GLU A 105 -5.01 4.08 21.15
C GLU A 105 -3.51 4.19 20.87
N ALA A 106 -2.71 3.32 21.51
CA ALA A 106 -1.27 3.27 21.27
C ALA A 106 -0.95 2.84 19.83
N TYR A 107 -1.70 1.87 19.29
CA TYR A 107 -1.62 1.49 17.88
C TYR A 107 -1.91 2.69 16.96
N LEU A 108 -3.05 3.37 17.15
CA LEU A 108 -3.43 4.52 16.31
C LEU A 108 -2.42 5.68 16.38
N LYS A 109 -1.80 5.91 17.55
CA LYS A 109 -0.73 6.91 17.69
C LYS A 109 0.49 6.53 16.84
N ARG A 110 0.87 5.24 16.82
CA ARG A 110 1.95 4.74 15.97
C ARG A 110 1.59 4.82 14.49
N GLU A 111 0.34 4.53 14.12
CA GLU A 111 -0.11 4.62 12.72
C GLU A 111 -0.02 6.04 12.16
N ARG A 112 -0.16 7.08 12.98
CA ARG A 112 0.08 8.46 12.53
C ARG A 112 1.55 8.69 12.17
N VAL A 113 2.48 8.12 12.95
CA VAL A 113 3.92 8.19 12.66
C VAL A 113 4.25 7.38 11.41
N TRP A 114 3.68 6.18 11.27
CA TRP A 114 3.79 5.38 10.06
C TRP A 114 3.29 6.12 8.83
N ALA A 115 2.12 6.77 8.91
CA ALA A 115 1.60 7.55 7.80
C ALA A 115 2.57 8.65 7.35
N ALA A 116 3.12 9.42 8.30
CA ALA A 116 4.10 10.47 8.00
C ALA A 116 5.41 9.89 7.42
N ALA A 117 5.97 8.84 8.04
CA ALA A 117 7.19 8.21 7.58
C ALA A 117 7.03 7.59 6.19
N CYS A 118 5.91 6.90 5.95
CA CYS A 118 5.62 6.29 4.65
C CYS A 118 5.36 7.35 3.57
N ALA A 119 4.78 8.50 3.91
CA ALA A 119 4.65 9.61 2.97
C ALA A 119 6.01 10.14 2.54
N VAL A 120 6.92 10.41 3.49
CA VAL A 120 8.27 10.89 3.18
C VAL A 120 9.04 9.89 2.33
N VAL A 121 9.08 8.62 2.75
CA VAL A 121 9.81 7.58 2.02
C VAL A 121 9.16 7.30 0.66
N GLY A 122 7.83 7.34 0.55
CA GLY A 122 7.12 7.19 -0.71
C GLY A 122 7.47 8.28 -1.72
N VAL A 123 7.53 9.55 -1.28
CA VAL A 123 7.95 10.67 -2.13
C VAL A 123 9.40 10.49 -2.61
N VAL A 124 10.31 10.10 -1.71
CA VAL A 124 11.71 9.85 -2.07
C VAL A 124 11.82 8.71 -3.08
N ALA A 125 11.07 7.61 -2.88
CA ALA A 125 11.06 6.48 -3.79
C ALA A 125 10.55 6.85 -5.19
N ILE A 126 9.45 7.62 -5.28
CA ILE A 126 8.91 8.11 -6.55
C ILE A 126 9.93 9.02 -7.25
N ALA A 127 10.56 9.95 -6.52
CA ALA A 127 11.57 10.84 -7.08
C ALA A 127 12.78 10.06 -7.61
N ALA A 128 13.27 9.08 -6.84
CA ALA A 128 14.39 8.23 -7.24
C ALA A 128 14.06 7.36 -8.47
N ALA A 129 12.90 6.72 -8.49
CA ALA A 129 12.43 5.92 -9.64
C ALA A 129 12.26 6.78 -10.90
N THR A 130 11.68 7.97 -10.74
CA THR A 130 11.51 8.94 -11.84
C THR A 130 12.87 9.37 -12.38
N TYR A 131 13.80 9.75 -11.50
CA TYR A 131 15.16 10.14 -11.90
C TYR A 131 15.89 9.00 -12.61
N TYR A 132 15.82 7.78 -12.06
CA TYR A 132 16.40 6.60 -12.69
C TYR A 132 15.86 6.41 -14.11
N ASN A 133 14.53 6.42 -14.29
CA ASN A 133 13.91 6.20 -15.58
C ASN A 133 14.20 7.30 -16.62
N LEU A 134 14.31 8.55 -16.20
CA LEU A 134 14.50 9.67 -17.12
C LEU A 134 15.98 10.01 -17.39
N ALA A 135 16.87 9.82 -16.41
CA ALA A 135 18.26 10.28 -16.50
C ALA A 135 19.29 9.14 -16.64
N ILE A 136 19.01 7.95 -16.09
CA ILE A 136 19.98 6.84 -16.05
C ILE A 136 19.60 5.75 -17.05
N ARG A 137 18.36 5.25 -16.99
CA ARG A 137 17.89 4.14 -17.83
C ARG A 137 18.15 4.35 -19.33
N PRO A 138 17.94 5.54 -19.92
CA PRO A 138 18.21 5.76 -21.34
C PRO A 138 19.70 5.64 -21.71
N THR A 139 20.61 5.86 -20.76
CA THR A 139 22.07 5.79 -21.00
C THR A 139 22.63 4.38 -20.86
N LEU A 140 21.86 3.44 -20.30
CA LEU A 140 22.30 2.05 -20.07
C LEU A 140 22.14 1.16 -21.31
N GLY A 141 21.52 1.67 -22.38
CA GLY A 141 21.34 0.97 -23.66
C GLY A 141 21.81 1.77 -24.88
N ALA A 142 22.60 2.83 -24.67
CA ALA A 142 23.23 3.63 -25.71
C ALA A 142 24.66 3.16 -25.98
#